data_AF-A0A2R6X628-F1
#
_entry.id   AF-A0A2R6X628-F1
#
_cell.length_a   1.000
_cell.length_b   1.000
_cell.length_c   1.000
_cell.angle_alpha   90.00
_cell.angle_beta   90.00
_cell.angle_gamma   90.00
#
_symmetry.space_group_name_H-M   'P 1'
#
loop_
_entity.id
_entity.type
_entity.pdbx_description
1 polymer ?
#
loop_
_entity_poly.entity_id
_entity_poly.type
_entity_poly.pdbx_seq_one_letter_code
_entity_poly.pdbx_strand_id
1 'polypeptide(L)'
;MENPALEVGHVVRALVKKPTFKQQADAIEKYFMPDATFYHVYVNVYKGHGALIALYQYAMFVANYQDVIIRSVIYDAEDNCVGVRMTVICKPWLLLWRSLKLELFTHLELSDSQDPRSGKTIKRIKSQKDYFIRDPLIQLIPIVGPIYDSDSVKFVLGTLLTVAFRVAQNAYLMMVPKTVQSCAFSFWKKFLLSPPMEQCHSFPTKMPR
;
A
#
# COMPACT_ATOMS: atom_id res chain seq x y z
N MET A 1 1.21 -20.09 16.18
CA MET A 1 2.62 -19.65 16.07
C MET A 1 3.16 -19.53 17.46
N GLU A 2 4.28 -20.20 17.75
CA GLU A 2 5.02 -20.04 19.01
C GLU A 2 5.96 -18.83 18.91
N ASN A 3 6.59 -18.63 17.74
CA ASN A 3 7.40 -17.47 17.42
C ASN A 3 6.91 -16.80 16.12
N PRO A 4 6.03 -15.78 16.21
CA PRO A 4 5.47 -15.11 15.04
C PRO A 4 6.52 -14.50 14.09
N ALA A 5 7.61 -13.96 14.63
CA ALA A 5 8.65 -13.31 13.84
C ALA A 5 9.35 -14.27 12.86
N LEU A 6 9.53 -15.53 13.27
CA LEU A 6 10.16 -16.56 12.45
C LEU A 6 9.14 -17.32 11.59
N GLU A 7 7.94 -17.56 12.13
CA GLU A 7 6.95 -18.44 11.49
C GLU A 7 6.10 -17.74 10.43
N VAL A 8 5.82 -16.43 10.57
CA VAL A 8 4.87 -15.73 9.68
C VAL A 8 5.27 -15.80 8.21
N GLY A 9 6.58 -15.76 7.92
CA GLY A 9 7.09 -15.88 6.55
C GLY A 9 6.72 -17.23 5.92
N HIS A 10 6.70 -18.30 6.72
CA HIS A 10 6.24 -19.61 6.27
C HIS A 10 4.72 -19.65 6.09
N VAL A 11 3.95 -19.00 6.97
CA VAL A 11 2.49 -18.89 6.85
C VAL A 11 2.11 -18.19 5.54
N VAL A 12 2.71 -17.03 5.26
CA VAL A 12 2.45 -16.27 4.01
C VAL A 12 2.82 -17.11 2.77
N ARG A 13 3.96 -17.80 2.79
CA ARG A 13 4.36 -18.69 1.69
C ARG A 13 3.36 -19.84 1.51
N ALA A 14 2.86 -20.43 2.59
CA ALA A 14 1.87 -21.51 2.51
C ALA A 14 0.53 -21.04 1.90
N LEU A 15 0.18 -19.76 2.03
CA LEU A 15 -1.05 -19.20 1.45
C LEU A 15 -0.89 -18.76 -0.01
N VAL A 16 0.30 -18.32 -0.42
CA VAL A 16 0.50 -17.62 -1.70
C VAL A 16 1.37 -18.42 -2.69
N LYS A 17 2.35 -19.21 -2.22
CA LYS A 17 3.31 -19.90 -3.10
C LYS A 17 2.73 -21.20 -3.66
N LYS A 18 1.83 -21.07 -4.64
CA LYS A 18 1.19 -22.17 -5.37
C LYS A 18 0.69 -23.33 -4.47
N PRO A 19 -0.10 -23.05 -3.43
CA PRO A 19 -0.67 -24.13 -2.62
C PRO A 19 -1.73 -24.90 -3.41
N THR A 20 -1.94 -26.16 -3.05
CA THR A 20 -3.21 -26.82 -3.37
C THR A 20 -4.35 -26.19 -2.57
N PHE A 21 -5.59 -26.25 -3.06
CA PHE A 21 -6.74 -25.71 -2.32
C PHE A 21 -6.88 -26.28 -0.90
N LYS A 22 -6.52 -27.55 -0.73
CA LYS A 22 -6.47 -28.21 0.58
C LYS A 22 -5.38 -27.60 1.48
N GLN A 23 -4.16 -27.45 0.98
CA GLN A 23 -3.07 -26.83 1.75
C GLN A 23 -3.41 -25.40 2.19
N GLN A 24 -4.08 -24.65 1.32
CA GLN A 24 -4.50 -23.28 1.63
C GLN A 24 -5.58 -23.26 2.72
N ALA A 25 -6.57 -24.17 2.64
CA ALA A 25 -7.59 -24.33 3.67
C ALA A 25 -6.98 -24.76 5.02
N ASP A 26 -6.13 -25.80 5.02
CA ASP A 26 -5.43 -26.29 6.21
C ASP A 26 -4.57 -25.18 6.86
N ALA A 27 -3.92 -24.34 6.04
CA ALA A 27 -3.14 -23.21 6.54
C ALA A 27 -4.03 -22.13 7.19
N ILE A 28 -5.17 -21.79 6.58
CA ILE A 28 -6.13 -20.83 7.15
C ILE A 28 -6.67 -21.37 8.47
N GLU A 29 -7.15 -22.62 8.48
CA GLU A 29 -7.66 -23.26 9.68
C GLU A 29 -6.62 -23.33 10.79
N LYS A 30 -5.34 -23.61 10.47
CA LYS A 30 -4.27 -23.68 11.47
C LYS A 30 -3.89 -22.31 12.02
N TYR A 31 -3.63 -21.33 11.15
CA TYR A 31 -2.97 -20.09 11.55
C TYR A 31 -3.91 -18.92 11.83
N PHE A 32 -5.16 -18.95 11.35
CA PHE A 32 -6.13 -17.88 11.57
C PHE A 32 -7.14 -18.24 12.65
N MET A 33 -7.64 -17.24 13.36
CA MET A 33 -8.76 -17.36 14.28
C MET A 33 -10.05 -17.71 13.53
N PRO A 34 -11.01 -18.45 14.13
CA PRO A 34 -12.27 -18.79 13.48
C PRO A 34 -13.08 -17.56 13.04
N ASP A 35 -12.97 -16.46 13.78
CA ASP A 35 -13.61 -15.17 13.53
C ASP A 35 -12.66 -14.15 12.87
N ALA A 36 -11.58 -14.62 12.23
CA ALA A 36 -10.58 -13.75 11.63
C ALA A 36 -11.18 -12.82 10.56
N THR A 37 -10.63 -11.61 10.52
CA THR A 37 -10.99 -10.55 9.59
C THR A 37 -9.88 -10.37 8.56
N PHE A 38 -10.26 -9.98 7.35
CA PHE A 38 -9.33 -9.63 6.29
C PHE A 38 -9.76 -8.33 5.64
N TYR A 39 -8.82 -7.40 5.50
CA TYR A 39 -9.01 -6.10 4.90
C TYR A 39 -8.01 -5.90 3.78
N HIS A 40 -8.53 -5.64 2.59
CA HIS A 40 -7.73 -5.36 1.41
C HIS A 40 -8.42 -4.27 0.61
N VAL A 41 -7.64 -3.48 -0.13
CA VAL A 41 -8.12 -2.30 -0.88
C VAL A 41 -9.34 -2.61 -1.76
N TYR A 42 -9.46 -3.84 -2.27
CA TYR A 42 -10.54 -4.27 -3.14
C TYR A 42 -11.61 -5.14 -2.48
N VAL A 43 -11.33 -5.74 -1.32
CA VAL A 43 -12.20 -6.76 -0.73
C VAL A 43 -11.98 -6.86 0.76
N ASN A 44 -13.08 -6.96 1.50
CA ASN A 44 -13.07 -7.13 2.95
C ASN A 44 -13.86 -8.39 3.32
N VAL A 45 -13.32 -9.17 4.25
CA VAL A 45 -13.99 -10.31 4.87
C VAL A 45 -14.12 -10.02 6.35
N TYR A 46 -15.35 -9.96 6.83
CA TYR A 46 -15.60 -9.53 8.20
C TYR A 46 -15.49 -10.68 9.20
N LYS A 47 -15.88 -11.92 8.88
CA LYS A 47 -15.68 -13.10 9.74
C LYS A 47 -15.70 -14.41 8.94
N GLY A 48 -14.97 -15.40 9.44
CA GLY A 48 -15.17 -16.81 9.11
C GLY A 48 -14.11 -17.40 8.20
N HIS A 49 -13.56 -18.55 8.60
CA HIS A 49 -12.62 -19.32 7.79
C HIS A 49 -13.16 -19.62 6.38
N GLY A 50 -14.44 -19.99 6.25
CA GLY A 50 -15.02 -20.32 4.94
C GLY A 50 -14.91 -19.17 3.93
N ALA A 51 -15.18 -17.93 4.36
CA ALA A 51 -15.07 -16.75 3.49
C ALA A 51 -13.60 -16.44 3.16
N LEU A 52 -12.68 -16.59 4.12
CA LEU A 52 -11.25 -16.43 3.87
C LEU A 52 -10.71 -17.47 2.89
N ILE A 53 -11.11 -18.73 3.04
CA ILE A 53 -10.72 -19.82 2.14
C ILE A 53 -11.22 -19.52 0.73
N ALA A 54 -12.50 -19.19 0.58
CA ALA A 54 -13.09 -18.85 -0.72
C ALA A 54 -12.37 -17.66 -1.37
N LEU A 55 -12.05 -16.62 -0.59
CA LEU A 55 -11.31 -15.46 -1.06
C LEU A 55 -9.92 -15.84 -1.58
N TYR A 56 -9.13 -16.56 -0.79
CA TYR A 56 -7.76 -16.94 -1.14
C TYR A 56 -7.73 -17.88 -2.35
N GLN A 57 -8.69 -18.80 -2.47
CA GLN A 57 -8.83 -19.69 -3.63
C GLN A 57 -9.27 -18.93 -4.89
N TYR A 58 -10.22 -18.00 -4.75
CA TYR A 58 -10.63 -17.12 -5.84
C TYR A 58 -9.49 -16.23 -6.33
N ALA A 59 -8.72 -15.64 -5.40
CA ALA A 59 -7.57 -14.81 -5.72
C ALA A 59 -6.47 -15.62 -6.44
N MET A 60 -6.24 -16.88 -6.05
CA MET A 60 -5.35 -17.78 -6.79
C MET A 60 -5.79 -17.97 -8.24
N PHE A 61 -7.09 -18.09 -8.51
CA PHE A 61 -7.60 -18.23 -9.87
C PHE A 61 -7.44 -16.94 -10.70
N VAL A 62 -7.80 -15.78 -10.13
CA VAL A 62 -7.80 -14.50 -10.86
C VAL A 62 -6.39 -13.92 -11.01
N ALA A 63 -5.65 -13.82 -9.90
CA ALA A 63 -4.33 -13.21 -9.87
C ALA A 63 -3.22 -14.20 -10.27
N ASN A 64 -3.44 -15.51 -10.08
CA ASN A 64 -2.48 -16.57 -10.40
C ASN A 64 -1.10 -16.27 -9.79
N TYR A 65 -1.07 -16.28 -8.46
CA TYR A 65 0.13 -16.05 -7.67
C TYR A 65 1.22 -17.07 -8.04
N GLN A 66 2.41 -16.56 -8.36
CA GLN A 66 3.55 -17.36 -8.78
C GLN A 66 4.52 -17.59 -7.62
N ASP A 67 4.86 -16.53 -6.90
CA ASP A 67 5.81 -16.59 -5.80
C ASP A 67 5.63 -15.39 -4.85
N VAL A 68 6.23 -15.48 -3.67
CA VAL A 68 6.27 -14.39 -2.69
C VAL A 68 7.67 -14.25 -2.12
N ILE A 69 8.19 -13.02 -2.14
CA ILE A 69 9.48 -12.65 -1.61
C ILE A 69 9.23 -11.84 -0.33
N ILE A 70 9.52 -12.45 0.82
CA ILE A 70 9.48 -11.75 2.11
C ILE A 70 10.73 -10.88 2.23
N ARG A 71 10.55 -9.57 2.41
CA ARG A 71 11.66 -8.62 2.53
C ARG A 71 12.03 -8.34 3.97
N SER A 72 11.03 -8.16 4.82
CA SER A 72 11.23 -7.93 6.24
C SER A 72 10.00 -8.37 7.03
N VAL A 73 10.24 -8.82 8.25
CA VAL A 73 9.22 -9.14 9.24
C VAL A 73 9.59 -8.36 10.50
N ILE A 74 8.61 -7.65 11.04
CA ILE A 74 8.73 -6.91 12.30
C ILE A 74 7.64 -7.45 13.21
N TYR A 75 8.00 -7.88 14.41
CA TYR A 75 7.06 -8.32 15.41
C TYR A 75 7.11 -7.37 16.60
N ASP A 76 5.94 -6.84 16.96
CA ASP A 76 5.73 -6.07 18.16
C ASP A 76 5.05 -6.95 19.22
N ALA A 77 5.76 -7.19 20.32
CA ALA A 77 5.28 -8.04 21.39
C ALA A 77 4.30 -7.32 22.33
N GLU A 78 4.34 -5.99 22.41
CA GLU A 78 3.44 -5.21 23.26
C GLU A 78 2.04 -5.19 22.65
N ASP A 79 1.96 -4.87 21.36
CA ASP A 79 0.71 -4.80 20.62
C ASP A 79 0.26 -6.14 20.03
N ASN A 80 1.11 -7.18 20.10
CA ASN A 80 0.89 -8.49 19.46
C ASN A 80 0.63 -8.38 17.96
N CYS A 81 1.39 -7.52 17.30
CA CYS A 81 1.23 -7.21 15.88
C CYS A 81 2.45 -7.64 15.08
N VAL A 82 2.23 -8.07 13.84
CA VAL A 82 3.30 -8.40 12.90
C VAL A 82 3.15 -7.55 11.64
N GLY A 83 4.18 -6.78 11.33
CA GLY A 83 4.34 -6.11 10.04
C GLY A 83 5.16 -6.98 9.10
N VAL A 84 4.61 -7.31 7.94
CA VAL A 84 5.32 -8.06 6.89
C VAL A 84 5.42 -7.21 5.64
N ARG A 85 6.64 -6.92 5.21
CA ARG A 85 6.90 -6.32 3.90
C ARG A 85 7.24 -7.42 2.92
N MET A 86 6.51 -7.49 1.80
CA MET A 86 6.70 -8.53 0.81
C MET A 86 6.51 -8.03 -0.62
N THR A 87 7.06 -8.79 -1.56
CA THR A 87 6.76 -8.65 -2.98
C THR A 87 6.05 -9.91 -3.44
N VAL A 88 4.80 -9.77 -3.86
CA VAL A 88 4.00 -10.86 -4.43
C VAL A 88 4.12 -10.80 -5.95
N ILE A 89 4.56 -11.90 -6.54
CA ILE A 89 4.68 -12.05 -7.98
C ILE A 89 3.42 -12.74 -8.47
N CYS A 90 2.65 -12.08 -9.30
CA CYS A 90 1.41 -12.62 -9.86
C CYS A 90 1.40 -12.52 -11.39
N LYS A 91 0.64 -13.40 -12.04
CA LYS A 91 0.46 -13.40 -13.49
C LYS A 91 -1.03 -13.46 -13.81
N PRO A 92 -1.75 -12.34 -13.65
CA PRO A 92 -3.21 -12.31 -13.78
C PRO A 92 -3.65 -12.89 -15.12
N TRP A 93 -4.74 -13.64 -15.10
CA TRP A 93 -5.18 -14.38 -16.29
C TRP A 93 -5.46 -13.45 -17.49
N LEU A 94 -5.92 -12.22 -17.24
CA LEU A 94 -6.24 -11.24 -18.30
C LEU A 94 -4.98 -10.65 -18.96
N LEU A 95 -3.82 -10.70 -18.28
CA LEU A 95 -2.56 -10.12 -18.71
C LEU A 95 -1.55 -11.20 -19.11
N LEU A 96 -1.97 -12.18 -19.91
CA LEU A 96 -1.27 -13.44 -20.23
C LEU A 96 0.25 -13.32 -20.54
N TRP A 97 0.73 -12.15 -20.96
CA TRP A 97 2.13 -11.91 -21.34
C TRP A 97 2.99 -11.20 -20.27
N ARG A 98 2.41 -10.68 -19.17
CA ARG A 98 3.16 -9.88 -18.18
C ARG A 98 3.02 -10.46 -16.77
N SER A 99 4.15 -10.56 -16.07
CA SER A 99 4.18 -10.80 -14.62
C SER A 99 4.20 -9.46 -13.90
N LEU A 100 3.36 -9.30 -12.89
CA LEU A 100 3.33 -8.12 -12.04
C LEU A 100 4.05 -8.42 -10.71
N LYS A 101 4.79 -7.42 -10.22
CA LYS A 101 5.48 -7.48 -8.93
C LYS A 101 4.81 -6.48 -8.00
N LEU A 102 3.87 -6.97 -7.21
CA LEU A 102 3.12 -6.15 -6.28
C LEU A 102 3.90 -6.02 -4.97
N GLU A 103 4.24 -4.79 -4.58
CA GLU A 103 4.84 -4.53 -3.28
C GLU A 103 3.74 -4.28 -2.24
N LEU A 104 3.68 -5.15 -1.24
CA LEU A 104 2.69 -5.10 -0.17
C LEU A 104 3.35 -4.92 1.18
N PHE A 105 2.64 -4.17 2.03
CA PHE A 105 2.83 -4.17 3.46
C PHE A 105 1.58 -4.76 4.10
N THR A 106 1.75 -5.87 4.81
CA THR A 106 0.67 -6.57 5.52
C THR A 106 0.85 -6.39 7.01
N HIS A 107 -0.18 -5.87 7.66
CA HIS A 107 -0.29 -5.79 9.11
C HIS A 107 -1.17 -6.93 9.60
N LEU A 108 -0.61 -7.82 10.42
CA LEU A 108 -1.32 -8.89 11.09
C LEU A 108 -1.48 -8.59 12.57
N GLU A 109 -2.72 -8.59 13.06
CA GLU A 109 -3.01 -8.56 14.49
C GLU A 109 -3.15 -9.99 14.98
N LEU A 110 -2.43 -10.34 16.04
CA LEU A 110 -2.43 -11.69 16.60
C LEU A 110 -3.29 -11.75 17.87
N SER A 111 -3.89 -12.91 18.09
CA SER A 111 -4.57 -13.26 19.34
C SER A 111 -4.00 -14.56 19.87
N ASP A 112 -3.90 -14.62 21.19
CA ASP A 112 -3.56 -15.86 21.87
C ASP A 112 -4.74 -16.84 21.78
N SER A 113 -4.41 -18.11 21.56
CA SER A 113 -5.34 -19.23 21.45
C SER A 113 -4.69 -20.44 22.09
N GLN A 114 -5.45 -21.29 22.77
CA GLN A 114 -4.90 -22.54 23.29
C GLN A 114 -4.84 -23.59 22.18
N ASP A 115 -3.69 -24.23 22.03
CA ASP A 115 -3.58 -25.42 21.19
C ASP A 115 -4.35 -26.58 21.85
N PRO A 116 -5.42 -27.11 21.23
CA PRO A 116 -6.21 -28.21 21.80
C PRO A 116 -5.38 -29.48 22.05
N ARG A 117 -4.24 -29.65 21.36
CA ARG A 117 -3.42 -30.86 21.44
C ARG A 117 -2.30 -30.76 22.47
N SER A 118 -1.69 -29.57 22.58
CA SER A 118 -0.53 -29.36 23.44
C SER A 118 -0.85 -28.60 24.74
N GLY A 119 -2.02 -27.97 24.84
CA GLY A 119 -2.38 -27.07 25.96
C GLY A 119 -1.53 -25.79 26.01
N LYS A 120 -0.62 -25.58 25.06
CA LYS A 120 0.24 -24.39 24.98
C LYS A 120 -0.53 -23.23 24.37
N THR A 121 -0.22 -22.02 24.83
CA THR A 121 -0.68 -20.79 24.21
C THR A 121 0.06 -20.59 22.89
N ILE A 122 -0.69 -20.56 21.79
CA ILE A 122 -0.20 -20.27 20.45
C ILE A 122 -0.84 -18.98 19.93
N LYS A 123 -0.08 -18.21 19.16
CA LYS A 123 -0.59 -17.02 18.49
C LYS A 123 -1.22 -17.37 17.15
N ARG A 124 -2.44 -16.88 16.92
CA ARG A 124 -3.18 -17.02 15.66
C ARG A 124 -3.57 -15.64 15.14
N ILE A 125 -3.71 -15.53 13.81
CA ILE A 125 -4.01 -14.27 13.13
C ILE A 125 -5.50 -13.96 13.33
N LYS A 126 -5.79 -12.81 13.94
CA LYS A 126 -7.15 -12.31 14.16
C LYS A 126 -7.57 -11.31 13.10
N SER A 127 -6.64 -10.46 12.66
CA SER A 127 -6.89 -9.51 11.59
C SER A 127 -5.72 -9.49 10.63
N GLN A 128 -6.00 -9.48 9.33
CA GLN A 128 -5.02 -9.22 8.29
C GLN A 128 -5.43 -7.96 7.53
N LYS A 129 -4.54 -6.98 7.45
CA LYS A 129 -4.73 -5.72 6.71
C LYS A 129 -3.63 -5.55 5.69
N ASP A 130 -4.00 -5.54 4.42
CA ASP A 130 -3.06 -5.47 3.30
C ASP A 130 -3.08 -4.08 2.66
N TYR A 131 -1.89 -3.49 2.56
CA TYR A 131 -1.67 -2.17 1.98
C TYR A 131 -0.70 -2.29 0.79
N PHE A 132 -1.09 -1.71 -0.34
CA PHE A 132 -0.18 -1.56 -1.47
C PHE A 132 0.77 -0.40 -1.23
N ILE A 133 2.08 -0.65 -1.37
CA ILE A 133 3.09 0.41 -1.33
C ILE A 133 3.02 1.26 -2.60
N ARG A 134 2.61 0.65 -3.72
CA ARG A 134 2.44 1.29 -5.02
C ARG A 134 1.07 0.94 -5.57
N ASP A 135 0.39 1.90 -6.20
CA ASP A 135 -0.91 1.66 -6.82
C ASP A 135 -0.80 0.56 -7.91
N PRO A 136 -1.44 -0.60 -7.73
CA PRO A 136 -1.38 -1.69 -8.68
C PRO A 136 -2.13 -1.38 -9.99
N LEU A 137 -3.13 -0.49 -9.98
CA LEU A 137 -3.87 -0.10 -11.20
C LEU A 137 -3.00 0.71 -12.14
N ILE A 138 -2.09 1.53 -11.62
CA ILE A 138 -1.12 2.27 -12.45
C ILE A 138 -0.16 1.28 -13.14
N GLN A 139 0.23 0.19 -12.45
CA GLN A 139 1.12 -0.83 -13.02
C GLN A 139 0.47 -1.63 -14.16
N LEU A 140 -0.86 -1.78 -14.14
CA LEU A 140 -1.66 -2.44 -15.18
C LEU A 140 -1.65 -1.67 -16.52
N ILE A 141 -1.39 -0.35 -16.51
CA ILE A 141 -1.37 0.47 -17.72
C ILE A 141 -0.10 0.17 -18.54
N PRO A 142 -0.20 -0.31 -19.80
CA PRO A 142 0.94 -0.83 -20.57
C PRO A 142 2.11 0.15 -20.77
N ILE A 143 1.82 1.44 -20.85
CA ILE A 143 2.82 2.49 -21.10
C ILE A 143 3.27 3.14 -19.78
N VAL A 144 2.34 3.41 -18.87
CA VAL A 144 2.62 4.12 -17.61
C VAL A 144 3.30 3.20 -16.59
N GLY A 145 2.92 1.92 -16.54
CA GLY A 145 3.48 0.94 -15.60
C GLY A 145 5.00 0.79 -15.70
N PRO A 146 5.58 0.56 -16.91
CA PRO A 146 7.04 0.47 -17.08
C PRO A 146 7.80 1.75 -16.71
N ILE A 147 7.22 2.92 -16.99
CA ILE A 147 7.77 4.24 -16.61
C ILE A 147 7.75 4.40 -15.08
N TYR A 148 6.67 3.96 -14.44
CA TYR A 148 6.48 4.02 -13.00
C TYR A 148 7.34 3.00 -12.24
N ASP A 149 7.74 1.89 -12.87
CA ASP A 149 8.57 0.86 -12.24
C ASP A 149 10.09 1.14 -12.36
N SER A 150 10.51 1.91 -13.36
CA SER A 150 11.93 2.17 -13.62
C SER A 150 12.44 3.40 -12.89
N ASP A 151 13.30 3.18 -11.89
CA ASP A 151 13.97 4.26 -11.15
C ASP A 151 14.86 5.12 -12.08
N SER A 152 15.47 4.50 -13.10
CA SER A 152 16.26 5.22 -14.12
C SER A 152 15.38 6.14 -14.99
N VAL A 153 14.19 5.67 -15.39
CA VAL A 153 13.28 6.51 -16.19
C VAL A 153 12.76 7.67 -15.33
N LYS A 154 12.40 7.43 -14.07
CA LYS A 154 12.02 8.50 -13.13
C LYS A 154 13.13 9.53 -12.98
N PHE A 155 14.37 9.09 -12.84
CA PHE A 155 15.52 9.97 -12.72
C PHE A 155 15.71 10.83 -13.97
N VAL A 156 15.63 10.23 -15.16
CA VAL A 156 15.74 10.96 -16.44
C VAL A 156 14.59 11.95 -16.60
N LEU A 157 13.35 11.53 -16.35
CA LEU A 157 12.18 12.39 -16.46
C LEU A 157 12.24 13.57 -15.47
N GLY A 158 12.62 13.30 -14.22
CA GLY A 158 12.82 14.31 -13.18
C GLY A 158 13.93 15.29 -13.54
N THR A 159 15.01 14.81 -14.14
CA THR A 159 16.11 15.66 -14.62
C THR A 159 15.66 16.56 -15.77
N LEU A 160 14.95 16.00 -16.78
CA LEU A 160 14.42 16.77 -17.90
C LEU A 160 13.42 17.84 -17.45
N LEU A 161 12.51 17.49 -16.54
CA LEU A 161 11.59 18.45 -15.92
C LEU A 161 12.34 19.55 -15.18
N THR A 162 13.37 19.20 -14.41
CA THR A 162 14.19 20.19 -13.68
C THR A 162 14.89 21.15 -14.65
N VAL A 163 15.46 20.63 -15.75
CA VAL A 163 16.09 21.45 -16.79
C VAL A 163 15.05 22.36 -17.46
N ALA A 164 13.89 21.82 -17.84
CA ALA A 164 12.81 22.60 -18.45
C ALA A 164 12.32 23.71 -17.51
N PHE A 165 12.12 23.43 -16.22
CA PHE A 165 11.75 24.42 -15.22
C PHE A 165 12.83 25.49 -15.05
N ARG A 166 14.12 25.12 -15.03
CA ARG A 166 15.21 26.11 -14.97
C ARG A 166 15.28 26.99 -16.21
N VAL A 167 15.08 26.43 -17.39
CA VAL A 167 15.04 27.20 -18.64
C VAL A 167 13.84 28.15 -18.63
N ALA A 168 12.66 27.67 -18.26
CA ALA A 168 11.46 28.50 -18.14
C ALA A 168 11.63 29.60 -17.08
N GLN A 169 12.22 29.29 -15.93
CA GLN A 169 12.50 30.25 -14.87
C GLN A 169 13.52 31.30 -15.33
N ASN A 170 14.60 30.90 -15.99
CA ASN A 170 15.59 31.84 -16.53
C ASN A 170 15.01 32.72 -17.64
N ALA A 171 14.20 32.15 -18.53
CA ALA A 171 13.49 32.90 -19.56
C ALA A 171 12.51 33.90 -18.94
N TYR A 172 11.75 33.50 -17.92
CA TYR A 172 10.88 34.38 -17.15
C TYR A 172 11.68 35.52 -16.51
N LEU A 173 12.81 35.23 -15.87
CA LEU A 173 13.66 36.26 -15.25
C LEU A 173 14.29 37.22 -16.26
N MET A 174 14.52 36.79 -17.50
CA MET A 174 15.01 37.66 -18.59
C MET A 174 13.90 38.53 -19.19
N MET A 175 12.68 38.00 -19.33
CA MET A 175 11.57 38.69 -19.97
C MET A 175 10.81 39.63 -19.01
N VAL A 176 10.78 39.32 -17.72
CA VAL A 176 10.01 40.09 -16.73
C VAL A 176 10.89 41.16 -16.09
N PRO A 177 10.51 42.46 -16.16
CA PRO A 177 11.25 43.54 -15.51
C PRO A 177 11.41 43.31 -14.01
N LYS A 178 12.56 43.69 -13.44
CA LYS A 178 12.87 43.51 -12.00
C LYS A 178 11.80 44.11 -11.07
N THR A 179 11.17 45.21 -11.48
CA THR A 179 10.05 45.85 -10.76
C THR A 179 8.82 44.94 -10.65
N VAL A 180 8.49 44.21 -11.70
CA VAL A 180 7.38 43.25 -11.72
C VAL A 180 7.74 41.99 -10.94
N GLN A 181 9.00 41.54 -10.99
CA GLN A 181 9.49 40.41 -10.19
C GLN A 181 9.36 40.69 -8.68
N SER A 182 9.76 41.88 -8.22
CA SER A 182 9.60 42.29 -6.82
C SER A 182 8.14 42.38 -6.40
N CYS A 183 7.26 42.84 -7.31
CA CYS A 183 5.82 42.93 -7.06
C CYS A 183 5.17 41.54 -6.98
N ALA A 184 5.45 40.64 -7.93
CA ALA A 184 4.96 39.26 -7.94
C ALA A 184 5.46 38.45 -6.74
N PHE A 185 6.72 38.63 -6.34
CA PHE A 185 7.28 37.98 -5.16
C PHE A 185 6.64 38.52 -3.87
N SER A 186 6.38 39.83 -3.79
CA SER A 186 5.65 40.41 -2.66
C SER A 186 4.19 39.92 -2.58
N PHE A 187 3.52 39.75 -3.73
CA PHE A 187 2.18 39.20 -3.84
C PHE A 187 2.13 37.75 -3.36
N TRP A 188 3.01 36.88 -3.90
CA TRP A 188 3.09 35.48 -3.51
C TRP A 188 3.50 35.28 -2.05
N LYS A 189 4.44 36.09 -1.54
CA LYS A 189 4.83 36.07 -0.12
C LYS A 189 3.65 36.45 0.78
N LYS A 190 2.86 37.45 0.38
CA LYS A 190 1.65 37.85 1.11
C LYS A 190 0.54 36.81 1.00
N PHE A 191 0.39 36.13 -0.14
CA PHE A 191 -0.69 35.16 -0.35
C PHE A 191 -0.40 33.77 0.25
N LEU A 192 0.85 33.30 0.21
CA LEU A 192 1.23 31.98 0.73
C LEU A 192 1.62 31.98 2.21
N LEU A 193 2.09 33.10 2.76
CA LEU A 193 2.46 33.20 4.18
C LEU A 193 1.39 33.86 5.04
N SER A 194 0.28 34.33 4.46
CA SER A 194 -0.88 34.72 5.26
C SER A 194 -1.64 33.44 5.66
N PRO A 195 -1.90 33.20 6.96
CA PRO A 195 -2.73 32.09 7.37
C PRO A 195 -4.14 32.23 6.77
N PRO A 196 -4.79 31.13 6.35
CA PRO A 196 -6.07 31.16 5.64
C PRO A 196 -7.26 31.74 6.44
N MET A 197 -7.05 32.14 7.70
CA MET A 197 -8.10 32.60 8.61
C MET A 197 -8.39 34.11 8.57
N GLU A 198 -7.57 34.94 7.92
CA GLU A 198 -7.81 36.41 7.90
C GLU A 198 -8.51 36.94 6.63
N GLN A 199 -8.80 36.10 5.63
CA GLN A 199 -9.46 36.54 4.40
C GLN A 199 -11.01 36.49 4.45
N CYS A 200 -11.62 35.98 5.52
CA CYS A 200 -13.09 35.82 5.63
C CYS A 200 -13.81 36.86 6.50
N HIS A 201 -13.12 37.82 7.12
CA HIS A 201 -13.78 38.79 8.02
C HIS A 201 -13.60 40.25 7.57
N SER A 202 -14.12 40.58 6.39
CA SER A 202 -14.49 41.96 6.08
C SER A 202 -15.59 42.04 5.01
N PHE A 203 -16.75 41.44 5.30
CA PHE A 203 -17.99 41.90 4.69
C PHE A 203 -18.59 42.97 5.61
N PRO A 204 -18.69 44.24 5.19
CA PRO A 204 -19.40 45.25 5.97
C PRO A 204 -20.90 44.97 5.88
N THR A 205 -21.47 44.45 6.95
CA THR A 205 -22.91 44.44 7.20
C THR A 205 -23.39 45.86 7.50
N LYS A 206 -23.61 46.66 6.45
CA LYS A 206 -24.56 47.77 6.51
C LYS A 206 -25.84 47.32 5.82
N MET A 207 -26.81 46.86 6.62
CA MET A 207 -28.20 46.88 6.18
C MET A 207 -28.72 48.33 6.27
N PRO A 208 -29.32 48.88 5.21
CA PRO A 208 -30.14 50.08 5.34
C PRO A 208 -31.43 49.74 6.07
N ARG A 209 -31.84 50.62 6.99
CA ARG A 209 -33.20 50.65 7.57
C ARG A 209 -34.19 51.16 6.54
#